data_AF-A0A367HZF2-F1
#
_entry.id   AF-A0A367HZF2-F1
#
_cell.length_a   1.000
_cell.length_b   1.000
_cell.length_c   1.000
_cell.angle_alpha   90.00
_cell.angle_beta   90.00
_cell.angle_gamma   90.00
#
_symmetry.space_group_name_H-M   'P 1'
#
loop_
_entity.id
_entity.type
_entity.pdbx_description
1 polymer ?
#
loop_
_entity_poly.entity_id
_entity_poly.type
_entity_poly.pdbx_seq_one_letter_code
_entity_poly.pdbx_strand_id
1 'polypeptide(L)' 'MPIELGQIYRSCDPRGGSPIRIDAYTSGHDHAYVVDAITGKRPRWILVAQLHATATTCNGKPRRTGYALDTGSPR' A
#
# COMPACT_ATOMS: atom_id res chain seq x y z
N MET A 1 -10.63 0.69 -6.51
CA MET A 1 -10.27 1.60 -5.40
C MET A 1 -9.41 2.71 -5.99
N PRO A 2 -9.75 4.00 -5.79
CA PRO A 2 -8.87 5.09 -6.16
C PRO A 2 -7.65 5.14 -5.22
N ILE A 3 -6.46 5.35 -5.80
CA ILE A 3 -5.23 5.61 -5.04
C ILE A 3 -5.12 7.11 -4.85
N GLU A 4 -4.88 7.52 -3.60
CA GLU A 4 -4.84 8.93 -3.19
C GLU A 4 -3.57 9.23 -2.40
N LEU A 5 -3.14 10.49 -2.45
CA LEU A 5 -2.00 10.97 -1.68
C LEU A 5 -2.27 10.79 -0.18
N GLY A 6 -1.24 10.38 0.56
CA GLY A 6 -1.34 10.20 2.01
C GLY A 6 -1.93 8.86 2.46
N GLN A 7 -2.53 8.06 1.56
CA GLN A 7 -2.98 6.72 1.91
C GLN A 7 -1.82 5.86 2.41
N ILE A 8 -2.06 5.15 3.52
CA ILE A 8 -1.08 4.25 4.13
C ILE A 8 -1.45 2.81 3.77
N TYR A 9 -0.45 2.01 3.41
CA TYR A 9 -0.62 0.60 3.14
C TYR A 9 0.35 -0.24 3.98
N ARG A 10 -0.12 -1.39 4.45
CA ARG A 10 0.68 -2.38 5.19
C ARG A 10 1.13 -3.52 4.30
N SER A 11 2.33 -4.03 4.57
CA SER A 11 2.85 -5.22 3.87
C SER A 11 1.92 -6.43 4.11
N CYS A 12 1.56 -7.12 3.03
CA CYS A 12 0.89 -8.41 3.10
C CYS A 12 1.88 -9.58 3.21
N ASP A 13 3.19 -9.33 3.10
CA ASP A 13 4.19 -10.39 3.26
C ASP A 13 4.15 -10.92 4.71
N PRO A 14 4.05 -12.25 4.94
CA PRO A 14 4.04 -12.83 6.29
C PRO A 14 5.31 -12.57 7.10
N ARG A 15 6.43 -12.24 6.44
CA ARG A 15 7.67 -11.78 7.11
C ARG A 15 7.54 -10.35 7.65
N GLY A 16 6.46 -9.65 7.31
CA GLY A 16 6.21 -8.28 7.65
C GLY A 16 6.90 -7.29 6.72
N GLY A 17 6.96 -6.04 7.17
CA GLY A 17 7.60 -4.94 6.45
C GLY A 17 7.09 -3.60 6.95
N SER A 18 7.86 -2.54 6.71
CA SER A 18 7.41 -1.18 7.01
C SER A 18 6.11 -0.85 6.25
N PRO A 19 5.15 -0.16 6.89
CA PRO A 19 4.06 0.46 6.17
C PRO A 19 4.60 1.52 5.22
N ILE A 20 3.90 1.72 4.12
CA ILE A 20 4.24 2.70 3.09
C ILE A 20 3.13 3.73 2.97
N ARG A 21 3.48 4.97 2.63
CA ARG A 21 2.53 6.06 2.36
C ARG A 21 2.67 6.49 0.92
N ILE A 22 1.54 6.72 0.24
CA ILE A 22 1.53 7.34 -1.09
C ILE A 22 2.00 8.78 -0.95
N ASP A 23 3.07 9.11 -1.68
CA ASP A 23 3.68 10.44 -1.67
C ASP A 23 3.40 11.18 -2.99
N ALA A 24 3.35 10.46 -4.11
CA ALA A 24 2.87 10.98 -5.39
C ALA A 24 2.18 9.88 -6.21
N TYR A 25 1.09 10.22 -6.90
CA TYR A 25 0.44 9.32 -7.84
C TYR A 25 -0.27 10.11 -8.94
N THR A 26 -0.04 9.70 -10.19
CA THR A 26 -0.76 10.21 -11.36
C THR A 26 -1.79 9.16 -11.77
N SER A 27 -3.07 9.54 -11.80
CA SER A 27 -4.13 8.60 -12.19
C SER A 27 -3.87 8.02 -13.59
N GLY A 28 -4.00 6.69 -13.71
CA GLY A 28 -3.74 5.97 -14.95
C GLY A 28 -2.28 5.51 -15.15
N HIS A 29 -1.35 5.91 -14.27
CA HIS A 29 -0.01 5.31 -14.25
C HIS A 29 -0.01 3.95 -13.55
N ASP A 30 0.83 3.04 -14.04
CA ASP A 30 1.03 1.72 -13.41
C ASP A 30 1.86 1.78 -12.12
N HIS A 31 2.43 2.94 -11.79
CA HIS A 31 3.32 3.13 -10.66
C HIS A 31 2.86 4.26 -9.74
N ALA A 32 3.02 4.04 -8.44
CA ALA A 32 2.87 5.05 -7.40
C ALA A 32 4.21 5.29 -6.71
N TYR A 33 4.48 6.55 -6.36
CA TYR A 33 5.66 6.92 -5.60
C TYR A 33 5.32 6.85 -4.11
N VAL A 34 6.13 6.11 -3.36
CA VAL A 34 5.87 5.83 -1.96
C VAL A 34 7.09 6.09 -1.10
N VAL A 35 6.82 6.43 0.15
CA VAL A 35 7.81 6.54 1.23
C VAL A 35 7.43 5.62 2.37
N ASP A 36 8.38 5.34 3.27
CA ASP A 36 8.10 4.70 4.56
C ASP A 36 7.11 5.57 5.35
N ALA A 37 5.99 5.01 5.79
CA ALA A 37 4.90 5.78 6.39
C ALA A 37 5.26 6.37 7.76
N ILE A 38 6.26 5.82 8.45
CA ILE A 38 6.66 6.25 9.80
C ILE A 38 7.73 7.35 9.70
N THR A 39 8.74 7.12 8.86
CA THR A 39 9.95 7.97 8.80
C THR A 39 9.92 8.97 7.65
N GLY A 40 9.05 8.79 6.66
CA GLY A 40 9.05 9.57 5.42
C GLY A 40 10.26 9.33 4.51
N LYS A 41 11.09 8.32 4.81
CA LYS A 41 12.32 8.01 4.07
C LYS A 41 12.11 6.86 3.08
N ARG A 42 13.21 6.42 2.45
CA ARG A 42 13.26 5.28 1.51
C ARG A 42 12.25 5.44 0.35
N PRO A 43 12.30 6.58 -0.36
CA PRO A 43 11.40 6.80 -1.48
C PRO A 43 11.66 5.78 -2.58
N ARG A 44 10.59 5.25 -3.18
CA ARG A 44 10.66 4.34 -4.33
C ARG A 44 9.36 4.30 -5.10
N TRP A 45 9.46 3.88 -6.36
CA TRP A 45 8.30 3.52 -7.16
C TRP A 45 7.86 2.09 -6.85
N ILE A 46 6.56 1.86 -6.79
CA ILE A 46 5.97 0.51 -6.71
C ILE A 46 4.84 0.39 -7.73
N LEU A 47 4.54 -0.85 -8.13
CA LEU A 47 3.43 -1.12 -9.02
C LEU A 47 2.10 -0.91 -8.30
N VAL A 48 1.17 -0.19 -8.95
CA VAL A 48 -0.21 -0.03 -8.51
C VAL A 48 -0.90 -1.39 -8.33
N ALA A 49 -0.55 -2.38 -9.15
CA ALA A 49 -1.05 -3.75 -9.01
C ALA A 49 -0.68 -4.42 -7.67
N GLN A 50 0.34 -3.93 -6.97
CA GLN A 50 0.70 -4.39 -5.62
C GLN A 50 -0.06 -3.66 -4.52
N LEU A 51 -0.82 -2.61 -4.83
CA LEU A 51 -1.66 -1.88 -3.88
C LEU A 51 -3.06 -2.47 -3.90
N HIS A 52 -3.50 -2.97 -2.76
CA HIS A 52 -4.76 -3.68 -2.60
C HIS A 52 -5.69 -2.94 -1.66
N ALA A 53 -6.99 -2.95 -1.97
CA ALA A 53 -8.01 -2.37 -1.10
C ALA A 53 -8.17 -3.15 0.23
N THR A 54 -7.90 -4.45 0.22
CA THR A 54 -8.03 -5.32 1.39
C THR A 54 -6.85 -6.29 1.51
N ALA A 55 -6.60 -6.75 2.74
CA ALA A 55 -5.57 -7.74 3.06
C ALA A 55 -5.96 -9.17 2.62
N THR A 56 -7.16 -9.36 2.07
CA THR A 56 -7.67 -10.65 1.62
C THR A 56 -7.81 -10.70 0.09
N THR A 57 -7.70 -11.91 -0.45
CA THR A 57 -7.99 -12.22 -1.85
C THR A 57 -9.51 -12.34 -2.06
N CYS A 58 -9.96 -12.40 -3.31
CA CYS A 58 -11.38 -12.63 -3.64
C CYS A 58 -11.95 -13.92 -3.03
N ASN A 59 -11.11 -14.94 -2.81
CA ASN A 59 -11.49 -16.21 -2.20
C ASN A 59 -11.38 -16.19 -0.66
N GLY A 60 -11.28 -15.01 -0.05
CA GLY A 60 -11.21 -14.82 1.42
C GLY A 60 -9.88 -15.19 2.07
N LYS A 61 -8.89 -15.70 1.32
CA LYS A 61 -7.57 -16.06 1.86
C LYS A 61 -6.71 -14.81 2.10
N PRO A 62 -5.86 -14.76 3.13
CA PRO A 62 -4.88 -13.69 3.32
C PRO A 62 -3.97 -13.53 2.11
N ARG A 63 -3.71 -12.28 1.71
CA ARG A 63 -2.66 -11.97 0.73
C ARG A 63 -1.31 -12.25 1.34
N ARG A 64 -0.36 -12.70 0.50
CA ARG A 64 1.03 -12.97 0.91
C ARG A 64 2.03 -12.06 0.21
N THR A 65 1.54 -11.17 -0.65
CA THR A 65 2.34 -10.28 -1.50
C THR A 65 1.63 -8.93 -1.62
N GLY A 66 2.42 -7.90 -1.96
CA GLY A 66 1.93 -6.54 -2.10
C GLY A 66 1.60 -5.89 -0.75
N TYR A 67 0.76 -4.87 -0.82
CA TYR A 67 0.39 -4.02 0.29
C TYR A 67 -1.13 -3.83 0.33
N ALA A 68 -1.72 -3.84 1.52
CA ALA A 68 -3.15 -3.61 1.71
C ALA A 68 -3.38 -2.25 2.37
N LEU A 69 -4.41 -1.53 1.92
CA LEU A 69 -4.81 -0.25 2.50
C LEU A 69 -5.02 -0.42 4.01
N ASP A 70 -4.30 0.38 4.77
CA ASP A 70 -4.53 0.52 6.21
C ASP A 70 -5.71 1.47 6.37
N THR A 71 -6.92 0.92 6.45
CA THR A 71 -8.13 1.72 6.63
C THR A 71 -8.23 2.33 8.03
N GLY A 72 -7.20 2.15 8.88
CA GLY A 72 -7.06 2.75 10.20
C GLY A 72 -8.40 2.97 10.87
N SER A 73 -8.94 1.97 11.58
CA SER A 73 -10.12 2.20 12.43
C SER A 73 -9.91 3.52 13.18
N PRO A 74 -10.86 4.48 13.11
CA PRO A 74 -10.73 5.71 13.85
C PRO A 74 -10.60 5.30 15.32
N ARG A 75 -9.47 5.67 15.92
CA ARG A 75 -9.23 5.43 17.34
C ARG A 75 -9.56 6.69 18.11
#